data_AF-A0A2U1W9L5-F1
#
_entry.id   AF-A0A2U1W9L5-F1
#
_cell.length_a   1.000
_cell.length_b   1.000
_cell.length_c   1.000
_cell.angle_alpha   90.00
_cell.angle_beta   90.00
_cell.angle_gamma   90.00
#
_symmetry.space_group_name_H-M   'P 1'
#
loop_
_entity.id
_entity.type
_entity.pdbx_description
1 polymer ?
#
loop_
_entity_poly.entity_id
_entity_poly.type
_entity_poly.pdbx_seq_one_letter_code
_entity_poly.pdbx_strand_id
1 'polypeptide(L)' 'MPHTVNAPRRHYIPRPKRTVTSWAQYDAALCQRGTLTVWVSEEAIAGWKAAPRTTPGGQPNYSDLAITTQEPEAIRSNV' A
#
# COMPACT_ATOMS: atom_id res chain seq x y z
N MET A 1 -12.93 -14.75 -21.43
CA MET A 1 -13.12 -13.90 -22.62
C MET A 1 -11.76 -13.40 -23.10
N PRO A 2 -11.37 -13.65 -24.36
CA PRO A 2 -10.08 -13.18 -24.87
C PRO A 2 -10.15 -11.68 -25.17
N HIS A 3 -9.29 -10.91 -24.51
CA HIS A 3 -9.20 -9.44 -24.66
C HIS A 3 -8.78 -9.01 -26.08
N THR A 4 -8.23 -9.94 -26.86
CA THR A 4 -7.68 -9.72 -28.21
C THR A 4 -8.76 -9.66 -29.29
N VAL A 5 -9.82 -10.49 -29.18
CA VAL A 5 -10.87 -10.60 -30.22
C VAL A 5 -11.69 -9.32 -30.36
N ASN A 6 -11.83 -8.55 -29.28
CA ASN A 6 -12.62 -7.32 -29.24
C ASN A 6 -11.77 -6.04 -29.26
N ALA A 7 -10.45 -6.14 -29.48
CA ALA A 7 -9.54 -4.99 -29.54
C ALA A 7 -10.02 -3.86 -30.47
N PRO A 8 -10.44 -4.12 -31.73
CA PRO A 8 -10.87 -3.05 -32.63
C PRO A 8 -12.22 -2.43 -32.24
N ARG A 9 -13.06 -3.12 -31.45
CA ARG A 9 -14.42 -2.66 -31.06
C ARG A 9 -14.49 -2.09 -29.65
N ARG A 10 -13.38 -2.08 -28.92
CA ARG A 10 -13.33 -1.65 -27.51
C ARG A 10 -13.74 -0.19 -27.31
N HIS A 11 -13.56 0.66 -28.33
CA HIS A 11 -13.97 2.06 -28.30
C HIS A 11 -15.50 2.26 -28.36
N TYR A 12 -16.24 1.27 -28.86
CA TYR A 12 -17.71 1.28 -28.92
C TYR A 12 -18.35 0.84 -27.60
N ILE A 13 -17.60 0.19 -26.70
CA ILE A 13 -18.09 -0.21 -25.38
C ILE A 13 -18.08 1.05 -24.49
N PRO A 14 -19.25 1.53 -24.04
CA PRO A 14 -19.30 2.68 -23.14
C PRO A 14 -18.52 2.33 -21.87
N ARG A 15 -17.54 3.16 -21.52
CA ARG A 15 -16.82 2.98 -20.26
C ARG A 15 -17.78 3.31 -19.12
N PRO A 16 -17.98 2.40 -18.14
CA PRO A 16 -18.74 2.74 -16.95
C PRO A 16 -18.03 3.89 -16.22
N LYS A 17 -18.71 5.02 -16.10
CA LYS A 17 -18.26 6.17 -15.29
C LYS A 17 -18.69 5.93 -13.86
N ARG A 18 -17.88 5.21 -13.10
CA ARG A 18 -18.07 5.01 -11.66
C ARG A 18 -16.91 5.66 -10.94
N THR A 19 -17.23 6.61 -10.08
CA THR A 19 -16.26 7.22 -9.18
C THR A 19 -16.58 6.71 -7.78
N VAL A 20 -15.56 6.27 -7.05
CA VAL A 20 -15.72 5.88 -5.64
C VAL A 20 -15.91 7.17 -4.84
N THR A 21 -17.15 7.50 -4.49
CA THR A 21 -17.49 8.73 -3.74
C THR A 21 -17.52 8.50 -2.23
N SER A 22 -17.59 7.25 -1.78
CA SER A 22 -17.76 6.88 -0.37
C SER A 22 -16.45 6.75 0.41
N TRP A 23 -15.30 7.11 -0.17
CA TRP A 23 -13.98 6.92 0.47
C TRP A 23 -13.92 7.61 1.85
N ALA A 24 -14.40 8.85 1.94
CA ALA A 24 -14.43 9.59 3.21
C ALA A 24 -15.33 8.93 4.27
N GLN A 25 -16.43 8.31 3.87
CA GLN A 25 -17.33 7.60 4.80
C GLN A 25 -16.68 6.31 5.31
N TYR A 26 -15.94 5.61 4.45
CA TYR A 26 -15.19 4.42 4.83
C TYR A 26 -14.06 4.75 5.81
N ASP A 27 -13.29 5.81 5.52
CA ASP A 27 -12.21 6.28 6.37
C ASP A 27 -12.71 6.75 7.75
N ALA A 28 -13.79 7.53 7.78
CA ALA A 28 -14.42 7.95 9.04
C ALA A 28 -14.90 6.75 9.87
N ALA A 29 -15.51 5.75 9.25
CA ALA A 29 -15.93 4.52 9.94
C ALA A 29 -14.74 3.70 10.46
N LEU A 30 -13.58 3.76 9.80
CA LEU A 30 -12.36 3.10 10.27
C LEU A 30 -11.79 3.83 11.49
N CYS A 31 -11.71 5.16 11.46
CA CYS A 31 -11.29 5.99 12.60
C CYS A 31 -12.19 5.80 13.83
N GLN A 32 -13.50 5.59 13.64
CA GLN A 32 -14.45 5.33 14.73
C GLN A 32 -14.27 3.97 15.42
N ARG A 33 -13.57 3.00 14.80
CA ARG A 33 -13.32 1.68 15.43
C ARG A 33 -12.27 1.73 16.53
N GLY A 34 -11.48 2.79 16.56
CA GLY A 34 -10.44 3.00 17.55
C GLY A 34 -9.24 3.69 16.94
N THR A 35 -8.60 4.52 17.75
CA THR A 35 -7.35 5.19 17.40
C THR A 35 -6.19 4.33 17.90
N LEU A 36 -5.25 4.00 17.01
CA LEU A 36 -3.98 3.38 17.39
C LEU A 36 -2.89 4.46 17.39
N THR A 37 -2.32 4.73 18.56
CA THR A 37 -1.13 5.57 18.69
C THR A 37 0.09 4.68 18.84
N VAL A 38 1.02 4.76 17.88
CA VAL A 38 2.30 4.05 17.93
C VAL A 38 3.44 5.04 18.09
N TRP A 39 4.47 4.65 18.84
CA TRP A 39 5.73 5.37 18.91
C TRP A 39 6.70 4.74 17.92
N VAL A 40 7.27 5.56 17.04
CA VAL A 40 8.23 5.14 16.02
C VAL A 40 9.55 5.84 16.33
N SER A 41 10.66 5.09 16.32
CA SER A 41 11.98 5.68 16.54
C SER A 41 12.43 6.50 15.32
N GLU A 42 13.30 7.48 15.53
CA GLU A 42 13.81 8.33 14.44
C GLU A 42 14.62 7.50 13.42
N GLU A 43 15.33 6.48 13.89
CA GLU A 43 16.09 5.54 13.06
C GLU A 43 15.17 4.74 12.13
N ALA A 44 13.99 4.33 12.61
CA ALA A 44 13.01 3.65 11.79
C ALA A 44 12.44 4.57 10.71
N ILE A 45 12.11 5.82 11.06
CA ILE A 45 11.62 6.83 10.09
C ILE A 45 12.67 7.11 9.02
N ALA A 46 13.94 7.25 9.42
CA ALA A 46 15.05 7.43 8.48
C ALA A 46 15.20 6.23 7.54
N GLY A 47 15.09 5.01 8.08
CA GLY A 47 15.16 3.76 7.30
C GLY A 47 13.98 3.55 6.35
N TRP A 48 12.82 4.14 6.63
CA TRP A 48 11.62 4.02 5.79
C TRP A 48 11.67 4.85 4.51
N LYS A 49 12.49 5.91 4.43
CA LYS A 49 12.60 6.69 3.19
C LYS A 49 13.26 5.83 2.12
N ALA A 50 12.63 5.73 0.96
CA ALA A 50 13.21 4.97 -0.14
C ALA A 50 14.45 5.69 -0.71
N ALA A 51 15.46 4.90 -1.07
CA ALA A 51 16.56 5.41 -1.86
C ALA A 51 16.07 5.74 -3.29
N PRO A 52 16.59 6.81 -3.92
CA PRO A 52 16.24 7.14 -5.31
C PRO A 52 16.53 5.97 -6.25
N ARG A 53 15.54 5.56 -7.03
CA ARG A 53 15.72 4.55 -8.08
C ARG A 53 16.42 5.16 -9.29
N THR A 54 17.41 4.44 -9.81
CA THR A 54 18.10 4.74 -11.08
C THR A 54 17.45 4.01 -12.28
N THR A 55 16.48 3.13 -12.02
CA THR A 55 15.80 2.34 -13.06
C THR A 55 14.53 3.03 -13.58
N PRO A 56 14.10 2.75 -14.83
CA PRO A 56 12.86 3.30 -15.37
C PRO A 56 11.63 2.94 -14.51
N GLY A 57 10.84 3.95 -14.15
CA GLY A 57 9.68 3.82 -13.29
C GLY A 57 9.48 5.04 -12.39
N GLY A 58 8.40 5.06 -11.61
CA GLY A 58 8.18 6.09 -10.59
C GLY A 58 9.12 5.93 -9.39
N GLN A 59 9.36 7.02 -8.66
CA GLN A 59 10.14 7.00 -7.42
C GLN A 59 9.29 6.49 -6.26
N PRO A 60 9.73 5.45 -5.52
CA PRO A 60 9.05 5.00 -4.32
C PRO A 60 9.20 6.04 -3.20
N ASN A 61 8.14 6.24 -2.41
CA ASN A 61 8.20 7.09 -1.22
C ASN A 61 8.75 6.32 0.00
N TYR A 62 8.51 5.01 0.04
CA TYR A 62 8.85 4.13 1.17
C TYR A 62 9.73 2.96 0.72
N SER A 63 10.68 2.58 1.57
CA SER A 63 11.54 1.40 1.42
C SER A 63 10.83 0.13 1.91
N ASP A 64 11.37 -1.04 1.58
CA ASP A 64 10.81 -2.34 2.04
C ASP A 64 10.89 -2.49 3.58
N LEU A 65 11.75 -1.72 4.25
CA LEU A 65 11.83 -1.68 5.72
C LEU A 65 10.55 -1.14 6.36
N ALA A 66 9.74 -0.37 5.63
CA ALA A 66 8.48 0.16 6.13
C ALA A 66 7.42 -0.92 6.39
N ILE A 67 7.55 -2.11 5.80
CA ILE A 67 6.59 -3.23 5.91
C ILE A 67 7.29 -4.50 6.42
N THR A 68 8.48 -4.37 6.99
CA THR A 68 9.19 -5.50 7.57
C THR A 68 8.46 -6.00 8.82
N THR A 69 8.08 -7.28 8.79
CA THR A 69 7.62 -8.01 9.97
C THR A 69 8.85 -8.69 10.58
N GLN A 70 9.16 -8.40 11.84
CA GLN A 70 10.16 -9.19 12.54
C GLN A 70 9.59 -10.59 12.81
N GLU A 71 10.28 -11.63 12.34
CA GLU A 71 10.07 -12.97 12.86
C GLU A 71 10.38 -12.94 14.37
N PRO A 72 9.48 -13.46 15.22
CA PRO A 72 9.78 -13.56 16.64
C PRO A 72 10.98 -14.49 16.81
N GLU A 73 12.11 -13.96 17.30
CA GLU A 73 13.22 -14.79 17.74
C GLU A 73 12.65 -15.74 18.79
N ALA A 74 12.65 -17.05 18.49
CA ALA A 74 12.19 -18.05 19.42
C ALA A 74 12.86 -17.76 20.76
N ILE A 75 12.05 -17.50 21.80
CA ILE A 75 12.51 -17.26 23.16
C ILE A 75 13.37 -18.48 23.50
N ARG A 76 14.69 -18.34 23.36
CA ARG A 76 15.64 -19.31 23.86
C ARG A 76 15.55 -19.18 25.36
N SER A 77 14.61 -19.92 25.93
CA SER A 77 14.45 -20.08 27.35
C SER A 77 15.73 -20.70 27.86
N ASN A 78 16.58 -19.88 28.50
CA ASN A 78 17.62 -20.37 29.37
C ASN A 78 16.93 -20.74 30.69
N VAL A 79 16.46 -21.98 30.76
CA VAL A 79 16.26 -22.73 32.01
C VAL A 79 17.08 -24.01 31.88
#